data_AF-J2VAG6-F1
#
_entry.id   AF-J2VAG6-F1
#
_cell.length_a   1.000
_cell.length_b   1.000
_cell.length_c   1.000
_cell.angle_alpha   90.00
_cell.angle_beta   90.00
_cell.angle_gamma   90.00
#
_symmetry.space_group_name_H-M   'P 1'
#
loop_
_entity.id
_entity.type
_entity.pdbx_description
1 polymer ?
#
loop_
_entity_poly.entity_id
_entity_poly.type
_entity_poly.pdbx_seq_one_letter_code
_entity_poly.pdbx_strand_id
1 'polypeptide(L)'
;MTSTTRTQLPAGKAPQLRVMPMPADANIHGDVFGGWIMAQVDIAGSLPATRRANGRVATVAVNSFLFKHPVFVGDLLSFYADIVKVGNTSVTVNVEVFAERNRLQTEIVKVTEATLTYVATDENRKPRALPPLSPQDDIPAVNVLQELGSGWQAL
;
A
#
# COMPACT_ATOMS: atom_id res chain seq x y z
N MET A 1 7.33 -26.06 22.28
CA MET A 1 7.35 -25.86 20.82
C MET A 1 6.40 -24.72 20.51
N THR A 2 6.91 -23.50 20.44
CA THR A 2 6.11 -22.33 20.07
C THR A 2 5.94 -22.35 18.55
N SER A 3 4.71 -22.49 18.08
CA SER A 3 4.37 -22.40 16.66
C SER A 3 4.64 -20.96 16.20
N THR A 4 5.76 -20.71 15.56
CA THR A 4 6.03 -19.41 14.91
C THR A 4 5.11 -19.30 13.70
N THR A 5 4.05 -18.50 13.81
CA THR A 5 3.13 -18.23 12.72
C THR A 5 3.90 -17.55 11.58
N ARG A 6 4.16 -18.29 10.51
CA ARG A 6 4.81 -17.77 9.30
C ARG A 6 3.90 -16.72 8.65
N THR A 7 4.45 -15.56 8.32
CA THR A 7 3.72 -14.54 7.55
C THR A 7 3.28 -15.13 6.20
N GLN A 8 2.05 -14.85 5.80
CA GLN A 8 1.47 -15.25 4.52
C GLN A 8 0.99 -14.02 3.76
N LEU A 9 0.85 -14.15 2.44
CA LEU A 9 0.18 -13.12 1.64
C LEU A 9 -1.31 -13.04 2.03
N PRO A 10 -1.96 -11.88 1.91
CA PRO A 10 -3.40 -11.74 2.13
C PRO A 10 -4.22 -12.73 1.28
N ALA A 11 -4.91 -13.66 1.95
CA ALA A 11 -5.68 -14.70 1.28
C ALA A 11 -6.87 -14.13 0.49
N GLY A 12 -7.12 -14.65 -0.71
CA GLY A 12 -8.26 -14.26 -1.54
C GLY A 12 -8.17 -12.86 -2.15
N LYS A 13 -7.05 -12.14 -1.95
CA LYS A 13 -6.82 -10.81 -2.53
C LYS A 13 -5.81 -10.88 -3.67
N ALA A 14 -6.06 -10.12 -4.73
CA ALA A 14 -5.07 -9.87 -5.77
C ALA A 14 -4.32 -8.57 -5.45
N PRO A 15 -2.98 -8.54 -5.54
CA PRO A 15 -2.23 -7.29 -5.39
C PRO A 15 -2.53 -6.35 -6.55
N GLN A 16 -2.56 -5.04 -6.28
CA GLN A 16 -2.72 -4.02 -7.34
C GLN A 16 -1.46 -3.90 -8.20
N LEU A 17 -0.30 -4.21 -7.62
CA LEU A 17 0.99 -4.17 -8.28
C LEU A 17 1.87 -5.31 -7.80
N ARG A 18 2.56 -5.97 -8.74
CA ARG A 18 3.68 -6.86 -8.44
C ARG A 18 4.89 -6.43 -9.24
N VAL A 19 6.02 -6.25 -8.57
CA VAL A 19 7.24 -5.74 -9.20
C VAL A 19 8.46 -6.29 -8.48
N MET A 20 9.53 -6.52 -9.24
CA MET A 20 10.82 -6.94 -8.71
C MET A 20 11.80 -5.77 -8.84
N PRO A 21 12.44 -5.31 -7.75
CA PRO A 21 13.45 -4.27 -7.80
C PRO A 21 14.74 -4.81 -8.43
N MET A 22 15.35 -3.97 -9.24
CA MET A 22 16.55 -4.24 -10.01
C MET A 22 17.76 -3.54 -9.39
N PRO A 23 19.01 -3.86 -9.78
CA PRO A 23 20.20 -3.22 -9.21
C PRO A 23 20.20 -1.68 -9.25
N ALA A 24 19.56 -1.08 -10.25
CA ALA A 24 19.43 0.38 -10.35
C ALA A 24 18.51 1.00 -9.29
N ASP A 25 17.68 0.19 -8.64
CA ASP A 25 16.75 0.61 -7.59
C ASP A 25 17.40 0.53 -6.19
N ALA A 26 18.64 0.06 -6.10
CA ALA A 26 19.38 -0.05 -4.86
C ALA A 26 19.97 1.29 -4.40
N ASN A 27 20.10 1.44 -3.08
CA ASN A 27 20.88 2.49 -2.45
C ASN A 27 22.36 2.07 -2.32
N ILE A 28 23.20 2.97 -1.78
CA ILE A 28 24.66 2.75 -1.64
C ILE A 28 25.04 1.57 -0.74
N HIS A 29 24.11 1.06 0.08
CA HIS A 29 24.30 -0.07 0.98
C HIS A 29 23.80 -1.40 0.41
N GLY A 30 23.25 -1.41 -0.81
CA GLY A 30 22.78 -2.62 -1.51
C GLY A 30 21.33 -3.02 -1.24
N ASP A 31 20.66 -2.37 -0.28
CA ASP A 31 19.21 -2.47 -0.09
C ASP A 31 18.46 -1.62 -1.12
N VAL A 32 17.20 -1.93 -1.39
CA VAL A 32 16.36 -1.08 -2.25
C VAL A 32 16.16 0.29 -1.62
N PHE A 33 16.29 1.33 -2.44
CA PHE A 33 16.12 2.71 -2.01
C PHE A 33 14.69 2.97 -1.53
N GLY A 34 14.54 3.57 -0.34
CA GLY A 34 13.23 3.85 0.23
C GLY A 34 12.34 4.72 -0.64
N GLY A 35 12.92 5.68 -1.38
CA GLY A 35 12.17 6.51 -2.33
C GLY A 35 11.60 5.74 -3.52
N TRP A 36 12.26 4.68 -3.95
CA TRP A 36 11.72 3.78 -4.96
C TRP A 36 10.49 3.03 -4.42
N ILE A 37 10.57 2.49 -3.19
CA ILE A 37 9.44 1.81 -2.54
C ILE A 37 8.26 2.77 -2.38
N MET A 38 8.52 4.02 -1.95
CA MET A 38 7.49 5.06 -1.82
C MET A 38 6.78 5.34 -3.15
N ALA A 39 7.52 5.41 -4.26
CA ALA A 39 6.94 5.59 -5.59
C ALA A 39 6.01 4.42 -5.98
N GLN A 40 6.44 3.18 -5.73
CA GLN A 40 5.60 2.00 -6.02
C GLN A 40 4.35 1.94 -5.13
N VAL A 41 4.45 2.35 -3.87
CA VAL A 41 3.31 2.46 -2.95
C VAL A 41 2.29 3.49 -3.46
N ASP A 42 2.73 4.67 -3.89
CA ASP A 42 1.83 5.71 -4.42
C ASP A 42 1.13 5.24 -5.71
N ILE A 43 1.87 4.58 -6.62
CA ILE A 43 1.28 3.94 -7.81
C ILE A 43 0.21 2.93 -7.40
N ALA A 44 0.53 1.98 -6.53
CA ALA A 44 -0.40 0.94 -6.10
C ALA A 44 -1.64 1.50 -5.38
N GLY A 45 -1.46 2.51 -4.51
CA GLY A 45 -2.54 3.14 -3.76
C GLY A 45 -3.43 4.04 -4.63
N SER A 46 -2.87 4.68 -5.65
CA SER A 46 -3.63 5.55 -6.56
C SER A 46 -4.59 4.77 -7.46
N LEU A 47 -4.32 3.49 -7.75
CA LEU A 47 -5.17 2.66 -8.62
C LEU A 47 -6.61 2.50 -8.09
N PRO A 48 -6.85 1.99 -6.86
CA PRO A 48 -8.19 1.91 -6.31
C PRO A 48 -8.81 3.31 -6.09
N ALA A 49 -8.01 4.32 -5.70
CA ALA A 49 -8.51 5.69 -5.56
C ALA A 49 -9.03 6.27 -6.88
N THR A 50 -8.31 6.06 -7.98
CA THR A 50 -8.70 6.49 -9.34
C THR A 50 -9.96 5.77 -9.80
N ARG A 51 -10.06 4.46 -9.54
CA ARG A 51 -11.27 3.67 -9.83
C ARG A 51 -12.48 4.22 -9.07
N ARG A 52 -12.34 4.43 -7.75
CA ARG A 52 -13.40 5.00 -6.90
C ARG A 52 -13.80 6.42 -7.34
N ALA A 53 -12.84 7.23 -7.75
CA ALA A 53 -13.08 8.58 -8.22
C ALA A 53 -13.72 8.64 -9.61
N ASN A 54 -13.68 7.54 -10.38
CA ASN A 54 -14.00 7.51 -11.80
C ASN A 54 -13.26 8.62 -12.56
N GLY A 55 -11.95 8.72 -12.36
CA GLY A 55 -11.10 9.72 -13.03
C GLY A 55 -9.92 10.17 -12.19
N ARG A 56 -9.31 11.29 -12.60
CA ARG A 56 -8.06 11.79 -12.04
C ARG A 56 -8.11 12.02 -10.52
N VAL A 57 -7.10 11.50 -9.82
CA VAL A 57 -6.81 11.83 -8.43
C VAL A 57 -5.43 12.46 -8.30
N ALA A 58 -5.19 13.16 -7.19
CA ALA A 58 -3.88 13.65 -6.78
C ALA A 58 -3.60 13.21 -5.34
N THR A 59 -2.39 12.75 -5.06
CA THR A 59 -1.91 12.45 -3.70
C THR A 59 -1.77 13.77 -2.94
N VAL A 60 -2.49 13.94 -1.83
CA VAL A 60 -2.46 15.16 -1.02
C VAL A 60 -1.81 14.95 0.35
N ALA A 61 -1.76 13.71 0.82
CA ALA A 61 -1.07 13.38 2.06
C ALA A 61 -0.54 11.94 2.04
N VAL A 62 0.64 11.77 2.61
CA VAL A 62 1.13 10.49 3.13
C VAL A 62 0.89 10.54 4.63
N ASN A 63 -0.15 9.85 5.11
CA ASN A 63 -0.57 9.90 6.50
C ASN A 63 0.38 9.10 7.41
N SER A 64 0.85 7.96 6.92
CA SER A 64 1.84 7.12 7.58
C SER A 64 2.64 6.36 6.52
N PHE A 65 3.91 6.10 6.82
CA PHE A 65 4.77 5.26 6.00
C PHE A 65 5.78 4.55 6.91
N LEU A 66 5.67 3.23 7.01
CA LEU A 66 6.47 2.42 7.90
C LEU A 66 7.27 1.38 7.11
N PHE A 67 8.59 1.52 7.13
CA PHE A 67 9.52 0.49 6.66
C PHE A 67 9.76 -0.51 7.80
N LYS A 68 9.17 -1.71 7.68
CA LYS A 68 9.26 -2.76 8.72
C LYS A 68 10.52 -3.61 8.57
N HIS A 69 10.90 -3.90 7.33
CA HIS A 69 12.06 -4.74 7.00
C HIS A 69 12.72 -4.23 5.72
N PRO A 70 14.04 -4.47 5.53
CA PRO A 70 14.71 -4.15 4.29
C PRO A 70 14.14 -4.98 3.13
N VAL A 71 14.16 -4.34 1.96
CA VAL A 71 13.83 -4.95 0.67
C VAL A 71 15.13 -5.12 -0.10
N PHE A 72 15.33 -6.30 -0.67
CA PHE A 72 16.53 -6.61 -1.44
C PHE A 72 16.26 -6.66 -2.94
N VAL A 73 17.30 -6.40 -3.73
CA VAL A 73 17.26 -6.61 -5.17
C VAL A 73 16.87 -8.06 -5.47
N GLY A 74 15.89 -8.24 -6.36
CA GLY A 74 15.37 -9.56 -6.71
C GLY A 74 14.22 -10.08 -5.82
N ASP A 75 13.86 -9.37 -4.75
CA ASP A 75 12.63 -9.67 -4.00
C ASP A 75 11.40 -9.48 -4.91
N LEU A 76 10.46 -10.42 -4.94
CA LEU A 76 9.19 -10.18 -5.62
C LEU A 76 8.24 -9.44 -4.67
N LEU A 77 8.01 -8.15 -4.92
CA LEU A 77 7.11 -7.34 -4.12
C LEU A 77 5.67 -7.45 -4.61
N SER A 78 4.74 -7.61 -3.68
CA SER A 78 3.29 -7.56 -3.91
C SER A 78 2.66 -6.47 -3.05
N PHE A 79 1.96 -5.53 -3.69
CA PHE A 79 1.33 -4.37 -3.06
C PHE A 79 -0.19 -4.58 -3.02
N TYR A 80 -0.73 -4.70 -1.81
CA TYR A 80 -2.17 -4.81 -1.57
C TYR A 80 -2.67 -3.46 -1.11
N ALA A 81 -3.64 -2.90 -1.83
CA ALA A 81 -4.14 -1.56 -1.57
C ALA A 81 -5.66 -1.61 -1.38
N ASP A 82 -6.10 -1.23 -0.19
CA ASP A 82 -7.51 -1.25 0.21
C ASP A 82 -7.96 0.18 0.57
N ILE A 83 -9.13 0.59 0.07
CA ILE A 83 -9.74 1.85 0.48
C ILE A 83 -10.23 1.69 1.92
N VAL A 84 -9.76 2.54 2.82
CA VAL A 84 -10.14 2.50 4.24
C VAL A 84 -11.05 3.65 4.65
N LYS A 85 -11.16 4.70 3.82
CA LYS A 85 -12.06 5.83 4.06
C LYS A 85 -12.41 6.56 2.77
N VAL A 86 -13.65 7.00 2.65
CA VAL A 86 -14.12 7.88 1.57
C VAL A 86 -14.74 9.14 2.18
N GLY A 87 -14.28 10.31 1.74
CA GLY A 87 -14.86 11.62 2.04
C GLY A 87 -15.71 12.15 0.89
N ASN A 88 -15.99 13.46 0.88
CA ASN A 88 -16.72 14.10 -0.23
C ASN A 88 -15.90 14.12 -1.53
N THR A 89 -14.62 14.49 -1.42
CA THR A 89 -13.69 14.59 -2.56
C THR A 89 -12.47 13.67 -2.43
N SER A 90 -12.30 13.03 -1.26
CA SER A 90 -11.07 12.31 -0.90
C SER A 90 -11.27 10.82 -0.72
N VAL A 91 -10.21 10.06 -0.98
CA VAL A 91 -10.13 8.61 -0.75
C VAL A 91 -8.84 8.33 0.02
N THR A 92 -8.94 7.68 1.17
CA THR A 92 -7.79 7.21 1.93
C THR A 92 -7.59 5.72 1.70
N VAL A 93 -6.36 5.33 1.39
CA VAL A 93 -5.98 3.97 1.00
C VAL A 93 -4.87 3.48 1.92
N ASN A 94 -5.04 2.28 2.47
CA ASN A 94 -3.97 1.56 3.14
C ASN A 94 -3.26 0.65 2.14
N VAL A 95 -1.94 0.66 2.15
CA VAL A 95 -1.10 -0.17 1.28
C VAL A 95 -0.19 -1.04 2.14
N GLU A 96 -0.37 -2.36 2.02
CA GLU A 96 0.52 -3.35 2.61
C GLU A 96 1.44 -3.93 1.53
N VAL A 97 2.74 -3.98 1.81
CA VAL A 97 3.73 -4.50 0.87
C VAL A 97 4.38 -5.73 1.46
N PHE A 98 4.36 -6.81 0.68
CA PHE A 98 4.99 -8.07 1.04
C PHE A 98 6.10 -8.39 0.04
N ALA A 99 7.25 -8.81 0.56
CA ALA A 99 8.34 -9.36 -0.23
C ALA A 99 8.30 -10.89 -0.17
N GLU A 100 8.28 -11.52 -1.33
CA GLU A 100 8.57 -12.94 -1.53
C GLU A 100 10.05 -13.07 -1.91
N ARG A 101 10.86 -13.67 -1.04
CA ARG A 101 12.31 -13.84 -1.24
C ARG A 101 12.72 -15.29 -1.03
N ASN A 102 13.92 -15.65 -1.49
CA ASN A 102 14.48 -17.02 -1.49
C ASN A 102 13.77 -18.00 -2.45
N ARG A 103 14.52 -18.55 -3.42
CA ARG A 103 14.00 -19.37 -4.53
C ARG A 103 13.58 -20.79 -4.13
N LEU A 104 14.23 -21.37 -3.11
CA LEU A 104 14.02 -22.77 -2.73
C LEU A 104 12.97 -22.93 -1.64
N GLN A 105 12.82 -21.91 -0.79
CA GLN A 105 11.80 -21.83 0.24
C GLN A 105 11.33 -20.39 0.35
N THR A 106 10.28 -20.04 -0.40
CA THR A 106 9.77 -18.67 -0.48
C THR A 106 9.39 -18.12 0.88
N GLU A 107 10.25 -17.28 1.43
CA GLU A 107 9.98 -16.51 2.62
C GLU A 107 9.10 -15.32 2.25
N ILE A 108 8.02 -15.12 3.00
CA ILE A 108 7.11 -13.98 2.83
C ILE A 108 7.34 -13.05 4.02
N VAL A 109 7.61 -11.78 3.76
CA VAL A 109 7.87 -10.77 4.78
C VAL A 109 7.02 -9.54 4.49
N LYS A 110 6.26 -9.03 5.47
CA LYS A 110 5.56 -7.73 5.34
C LYS A 110 6.59 -6.62 5.51
N VAL A 111 7.08 -6.05 4.42
CA VAL A 111 8.22 -5.12 4.41
C VAL A 111 7.82 -3.66 4.62
N THR A 112 6.60 -3.29 4.22
CA THR A 112 6.14 -1.89 4.31
C THR A 112 4.65 -1.83 4.55
N GLU A 113 4.23 -0.80 5.27
CA GLU A 113 2.83 -0.45 5.49
C GLU A 113 2.69 1.06 5.42
N ALA A 114 1.72 1.55 4.65
CA ALA A 114 1.54 2.98 4.43
C ALA A 114 0.05 3.32 4.29
N THR A 115 -0.30 4.54 4.69
CA THR A 115 -1.65 5.09 4.47
C THR A 115 -1.51 6.41 3.72
N LEU A 116 -2.22 6.54 2.59
CA LEU A 116 -2.17 7.72 1.73
C LEU A 116 -3.58 8.27 1.52
N THR A 117 -3.69 9.58 1.40
CA THR A 117 -4.94 10.25 1.04
C THR A 117 -4.81 10.90 -0.33
N TYR A 118 -5.75 10.58 -1.20
CA TYR A 118 -5.91 11.11 -2.53
C TYR A 118 -7.15 12.00 -2.61
N VAL A 119 -7.13 12.98 -3.50
CA VAL A 119 -8.29 13.85 -3.80
C VAL A 119 -8.64 13.74 -5.28
N ALA A 120 -9.90 13.48 -5.59
CA ALA A 120 -10.42 13.52 -6.95
C ALA A 120 -10.39 14.96 -7.47
N THR A 121 -9.96 15.12 -8.72
CA THR A 121 -9.81 16.44 -9.34
C THR A 121 -10.48 16.52 -10.70
N ASP A 122 -10.89 17.73 -11.08
CA ASP A 122 -11.37 18.07 -12.41
C ASP A 122 -10.22 18.39 -13.39
N GLU A 123 -10.56 18.77 -14.62
CA GLU A 123 -9.62 19.14 -15.69
C GLU A 123 -8.76 20.37 -15.33
N ASN A 124 -9.28 21.25 -14.47
CA ASN A 124 -8.58 22.44 -13.97
C ASN A 124 -7.76 22.15 -12.71
N ARG A 125 -7.59 20.87 -12.35
CA ARG A 125 -6.89 20.40 -11.16
C ARG A 125 -7.51 20.86 -9.83
N LYS A 126 -8.80 21.22 -9.82
CA LYS A 126 -9.53 21.56 -8.60
C LYS A 126 -10.20 20.32 -7.99
N PRO A 127 -10.35 20.24 -6.65
CA PRO A 127 -11.08 19.15 -6.01
C PRO A 127 -12.51 19.05 -6.54
N ARG A 128 -12.97 17.82 -6.81
CA ARG A 128 -14.35 17.54 -7.21
C ARG A 128 -14.98 16.46 -6.35
N ALA A 129 -16.31 16.46 -6.27
CA ALA A 129 -17.04 15.41 -5.58
C ALA A 129 -16.78 14.04 -6.22
N LEU A 130 -16.70 13.03 -5.36
CA LEU A 130 -16.67 11.63 -5.79
C LEU A 130 -18.08 11.20 -6.25
N PRO A 131 -18.19 10.24 -7.18
CA PRO A 131 -19.47 9.63 -7.50
C PRO A 131 -20.13 8.99 -6.26
N PRO A 132 -21.45 8.80 -6.24
CA PRO A 132 -22.12 8.00 -5.22
C PRO A 132 -21.50 6.62 -5.07
N LEU A 133 -21.54 6.05 -3.86
CA LEU A 133 -21.08 4.68 -3.64
C LEU A 133 -21.96 3.70 -4.42
N SER A 134 -21.31 2.77 -5.10
CA SER A 134 -21.97 1.64 -5.75
C SER A 134 -22.00 0.43 -4.81
N PRO A 135 -22.95 -0.51 -4.98
CA PRO A 135 -22.98 -1.75 -4.20
C PRO A 135 -21.72 -2.62 -4.34
N GLN A 136 -20.89 -2.37 -5.36
CA GLN A 136 -19.64 -3.09 -5.61
C GLN A 136 -18.43 -2.46 -4.90
N ASP A 137 -18.57 -1.27 -4.31
CA ASP A 137 -17.50 -0.63 -3.54
C ASP A 137 -17.37 -1.31 -2.17
N ASP A 138 -16.51 -2.33 -2.08
CA ASP A 138 -16.18 -3.03 -0.84
C ASP A 138 -15.24 -2.18 0.04
N ILE A 139 -15.83 -1.21 0.75
CA ILE A 139 -15.12 -0.30 1.66
C ILE A 139 -15.48 -0.70 3.09
N PRO A 140 -14.50 -1.03 3.96
CA PRO A 140 -14.75 -1.35 5.35
C PRO A 140 -15.48 -0.20 6.05
N ALA A 141 -16.43 -0.53 6.93
CA ALA A 141 -16.92 0.45 7.90
C ALA A 141 -15.72 1.04 8.67
N VAL A 142 -15.79 2.33 8.99
CA VAL A 142 -14.69 3.27 9.34
C VAL A 142 -13.75 2.87 10.52
N ASN A 143 -13.84 1.67 11.08
CA ASN A 143 -13.17 1.28 12.33
C ASN A 143 -11.71 0.79 12.19
N VAL A 144 -11.12 0.69 10.99
CA VAL A 144 -9.79 0.07 10.81
C VAL A 144 -8.63 0.90 11.39
N LEU A 145 -8.77 2.22 11.49
CA LEU A 145 -7.69 3.09 11.98
C LEU A 145 -7.42 3.00 13.51
N GLN A 146 -8.31 2.37 14.28
CA GLN A 146 -8.17 2.28 15.74
C GLN A 146 -7.28 1.10 16.20
N GLU A 147 -7.12 0.06 15.37
CA GLU A 147 -6.38 -1.16 15.74
C GLU A 147 -4.87 -1.06 15.46
N LEU A 148 -4.42 -0.16 14.58
CA LEU A 148 -3.01 -0.05 14.19
C LEU A 148 -2.11 0.64 15.23
N GLY A 149 -2.68 1.21 16.29
CA GLY A 149 -1.94 2.02 17.28
C GLY A 149 -1.61 1.34 18.62
N SER A 150 -2.14 0.15 18.91
CA SER A 150 -2.18 -0.38 20.29
C SER A 150 -1.09 -1.38 20.68
N GLY A 151 -0.13 -1.69 19.80
CA GLY A 151 0.81 -2.79 20.06
C GLY A 151 2.21 -2.62 19.50
N TRP A 152 2.97 -1.60 19.92
CA TRP A 152 4.40 -1.54 19.60
C TRP A 152 5.27 -1.11 20.79
N GLN A 153 6.09 -2.05 21.28
CA GLN A 153 7.37 -1.75 21.91
C GLN A 153 8.43 -1.74 20.81
N ALA A 154 9.22 -0.67 20.75
CA ALA A 154 10.34 -0.55 19.82
C ALA A 154 11.39 -1.63 20.12
N LEU A 155 11.89 -2.27 19.06
CA LEU A 155 13.17 -2.99 19.08
C LEU A 155 14.32 -1.97 19.00
#